data_AF-A0A165WNX8-F1
#
_entry.id   AF-A0A165WNX8-F1
#
_cell.length_a   1.000
_cell.length_b   1.000
_cell.length_c   1.000
_cell.angle_alpha   90.00
_cell.angle_beta   90.00
_cell.angle_gamma   90.00
#
_symmetry.space_group_name_H-M   'P 1'
#
loop_
_entity.id
_entity.type
_entity.pdbx_description
1 polymer ?
#
loop_
_entity_poly.entity_id
_entity_poly.type
_entity_poly.pdbx_seq_one_letter_code
_entity_poly.pdbx_strand_id
1 'polypeptide(L)'
;MAHVSKERRIPDQAAEIQCLQAQLTAAQAPAAPALPRLNIRLGTPHTFTGISNDKGVYDTTPRDFVCSARNYIFAQEKQTGVTLGDVDHIMMLSTFLHQSAAMWYEQEVKKAEKWEADVMNDPTLVYTGALRNLDHFTDTLLKQFEDVDIKKTAIHKISTILQGTNSAEVHV
;
A
#
# COMPACT_ATOMS: atom_id res chain seq x y z
N MET A 1 -68.23 -21.00 39.59
CA MET A 1 -68.46 -21.22 38.14
C MET A 1 -67.44 -20.39 37.38
N ALA A 2 -66.44 -21.06 36.80
CA ALA A 2 -65.32 -20.46 36.08
C ALA A 2 -65.45 -20.80 34.58
N HIS A 3 -64.69 -20.08 33.76
CA HIS A 3 -64.39 -20.30 32.34
C HIS A 3 -65.12 -19.44 31.30
N VAL A 4 -64.82 -18.13 31.27
CA VAL A 4 -64.82 -17.35 30.03
C VAL A 4 -63.64 -16.37 30.08
N SER A 5 -62.42 -16.82 29.76
CA SER A 5 -61.27 -15.89 29.54
C SER A 5 -60.03 -16.53 28.86
N LYS A 6 -60.04 -17.82 28.51
CA LYS A 6 -58.85 -18.47 27.91
C LYS A 6 -58.88 -18.61 26.38
N GLU A 7 -60.04 -18.44 25.74
CA GLU A 7 -60.22 -18.71 24.30
C GLU A 7 -59.92 -17.53 23.37
N ARG A 8 -59.93 -16.27 23.86
CA ARG A 8 -59.60 -15.10 23.03
C ARG A 8 -58.12 -14.78 22.92
N ARG A 9 -57.24 -15.41 23.71
CA ARG A 9 -55.78 -15.17 23.69
C ARG A 9 -55.04 -15.91 22.58
N ILE A 10 -55.58 -17.04 22.14
CA ILE A 10 -54.96 -17.94 21.16
C ILE A 10 -55.05 -17.40 19.71
N PRO A 11 -56.16 -16.76 19.27
CA PRO A 11 -56.26 -16.19 17.92
C PRO A 11 -55.26 -15.06 17.66
N ASP A 12 -55.04 -14.20 18.67
CA ASP A 12 -54.09 -13.07 18.56
C ASP A 12 -52.65 -13.55 18.41
N GLN A 13 -52.26 -14.59 19.16
CA GLN A 13 -50.92 -15.18 19.05
C GLN A 13 -50.69 -15.84 17.68
N ALA A 14 -51.70 -16.46 17.09
CA ALA A 14 -51.57 -17.07 15.76
C ALA A 14 -51.37 -16.02 14.67
N ALA A 15 -52.07 -14.88 14.76
CA ALA A 15 -51.92 -13.75 13.85
C ALA A 15 -50.55 -13.07 14.00
N GLU A 16 -50.06 -12.94 15.24
CA GLU A 16 -48.76 -12.36 15.54
C GLU A 16 -47.61 -13.26 15.04
N ILE A 17 -47.73 -14.59 15.18
CA ILE A 17 -46.79 -15.57 14.62
C ILE A 17 -46.78 -15.52 13.09
N GLN A 18 -47.95 -15.42 12.44
CA GLN A 18 -48.01 -15.26 10.99
C GLN A 18 -47.37 -13.95 10.51
N CYS A 19 -47.57 -12.86 11.24
CA CYS A 19 -46.96 -11.58 10.93
C CYS A 19 -45.43 -11.63 11.07
N LEU A 20 -44.93 -12.29 12.12
CA LEU A 20 -43.49 -12.51 12.33
C LEU A 20 -42.90 -13.43 11.27
N GLN A 21 -43.59 -14.51 10.89
CA GLN A 21 -43.17 -15.39 9.79
C GLN A 21 -43.16 -14.67 8.44
N ALA A 22 -44.15 -13.82 8.16
CA ALA A 22 -44.18 -13.02 6.94
C ALA A 22 -43.01 -12.02 6.88
N GLN A 23 -42.66 -11.39 8.01
CA GLN A 23 -41.50 -10.51 8.11
C GLN A 23 -40.16 -11.26 7.93
N LEU A 24 -40.05 -12.47 8.50
CA LEU A 24 -38.87 -13.33 8.33
C LEU A 24 -38.70 -13.78 6.88
N THR A 25 -39.81 -14.09 6.22
CA THR A 25 -39.82 -14.49 4.79
C THR A 25 -39.50 -13.31 3.87
N ALA A 26 -39.98 -12.11 4.21
CA ALA A 26 -39.64 -10.88 3.49
C ALA A 26 -38.16 -10.47 3.65
N ALA A 27 -37.57 -10.72 4.83
CA ALA A 27 -36.14 -10.52 5.08
C ALA A 27 -35.25 -11.59 4.38
N GLN A 28 -35.83 -12.75 4.05
CA GLN A 28 -35.20 -13.82 3.26
C GLN A 28 -35.50 -13.72 1.76
N ALA A 29 -36.11 -12.62 1.29
CA ALA A 29 -36.22 -12.36 -0.13
C ALA A 29 -34.81 -12.47 -0.77
N PRO A 30 -34.70 -13.12 -1.93
CA PRO A 30 -33.41 -13.38 -2.55
C PRO A 30 -32.67 -12.06 -2.70
N ALA A 31 -31.52 -11.97 -2.03
CA ALA A 31 -30.64 -10.82 -2.14
C ALA A 31 -30.43 -10.53 -3.62
N ALA A 32 -30.69 -9.27 -4.04
CA ALA A 32 -30.32 -8.80 -5.36
C ALA A 32 -28.89 -9.29 -5.66
N PRO A 33 -28.58 -9.79 -6.87
CA PRO A 33 -27.27 -10.32 -7.17
C PRO A 33 -26.25 -9.23 -6.82
N ALA A 34 -25.50 -9.47 -5.75
CA ALA A 34 -24.41 -8.59 -5.36
C ALA A 34 -23.54 -8.49 -6.60
N LEU A 35 -23.31 -7.26 -7.09
CA LEU A 35 -22.38 -6.98 -8.17
C LEU A 35 -21.15 -7.86 -7.94
N PRO A 36 -20.70 -8.64 -8.94
CA PRO A 36 -19.57 -9.52 -8.76
C PRO A 36 -18.42 -8.66 -8.24
N ARG A 37 -18.08 -8.86 -6.97
CA ARG A 37 -16.86 -8.27 -6.39
C ARG A 37 -15.76 -8.80 -7.30
N LEU A 38 -15.22 -7.92 -8.13
CA LEU A 38 -14.06 -8.20 -8.95
C LEU A 38 -12.95 -8.60 -7.97
N ASN A 39 -12.84 -9.91 -7.72
CA ASN A 39 -11.80 -10.52 -6.91
C ASN A 39 -10.52 -10.50 -7.75
N ILE A 40 -10.06 -9.29 -8.09
CA ILE A 40 -8.75 -9.09 -8.68
C ILE A 40 -7.78 -9.32 -7.53
N ARG A 41 -7.32 -10.57 -7.42
CA ARG A 41 -6.23 -10.92 -6.52
C ARG A 41 -4.95 -10.38 -7.15
N LEU A 42 -4.62 -9.13 -6.83
CA LEU A 42 -3.33 -8.56 -7.22
C LEU A 42 -2.22 -9.42 -6.60
N GLY A 43 -1.23 -9.78 -7.41
CA GLY A 43 -0.05 -10.48 -6.92
C GLY A 43 0.71 -9.63 -5.89
N THR A 44 1.45 -10.29 -5.01
CA THR A 44 2.36 -9.61 -4.09
C THR A 44 3.38 -8.79 -4.90
N PRO A 45 3.64 -7.52 -4.54
CA PRO A 45 4.65 -6.70 -5.19
C PRO A 45 6.02 -7.39 -5.18
N HIS A 46 6.80 -7.16 -6.23
CA HIS A 46 8.20 -7.53 -6.21
C HIS A 46 8.96 -6.67 -5.21
N THR A 47 9.99 -7.26 -4.60
CA THR A 47 10.86 -6.54 -3.68
C THR A 47 11.70 -5.51 -4.42
N PHE A 48 11.99 -4.39 -3.77
CA PHE A 48 12.88 -3.36 -4.29
C PHE A 48 14.17 -3.32 -3.48
N THR A 49 15.29 -3.65 -4.13
CA THR A 49 16.60 -3.73 -3.49
C THR A 49 17.31 -2.37 -3.40
N GLY A 50 16.94 -1.43 -4.27
CA GLY A 50 17.69 -0.18 -4.48
C GLY A 50 19.09 -0.38 -5.07
N ILE A 51 19.44 -1.61 -5.50
CA ILE A 51 20.71 -1.92 -6.17
C ILE A 51 20.48 -1.98 -7.68
N SER A 52 21.15 -1.08 -8.40
CA SER A 52 21.22 -1.13 -9.85
C SER A 52 22.37 -2.04 -10.31
N ASN A 53 22.27 -2.57 -11.52
CA ASN A 53 23.40 -3.21 -12.19
C ASN A 53 24.50 -2.19 -12.56
N ASP A 54 25.57 -2.69 -13.17
CA ASP A 54 26.73 -1.94 -13.67
C ASP A 54 26.37 -0.86 -14.71
N LYS A 55 25.22 -1.02 -15.37
CA LYS A 55 24.68 -0.06 -16.35
C LYS A 55 23.76 0.99 -15.73
N GLY A 56 23.50 0.93 -14.42
CA GLY A 56 22.58 1.82 -13.73
C GLY A 56 21.12 1.34 -13.70
N VAL A 57 20.80 0.20 -14.31
CA VAL A 57 19.42 -0.30 -14.44
C VAL A 57 19.02 -1.17 -13.25
N TYR A 58 17.81 -0.97 -12.73
CA TYR A 58 17.20 -1.79 -11.69
C TYR A 58 16.41 -2.97 -12.28
N ASP A 59 16.38 -4.10 -11.57
CA ASP A 59 15.50 -5.23 -11.91
C ASP A 59 14.01 -4.87 -11.79
N THR A 60 13.66 -4.08 -10.77
CA THR A 60 12.36 -3.41 -10.64
C THR A 60 12.63 -1.93 -10.51
N THR A 61 12.11 -1.13 -11.44
CA THR A 61 12.34 0.32 -11.41
C THR A 61 11.68 0.94 -10.16
N PRO A 62 12.21 2.04 -9.61
CA PRO A 62 11.61 2.71 -8.46
C PRO A 62 10.12 3.06 -8.69
N ARG A 63 9.76 3.48 -9.91
CA ARG A 63 8.37 3.82 -10.28
C ARG A 63 7.48 2.58 -10.31
N ASP A 64 7.91 1.52 -10.97
CA ASP A 64 7.12 0.28 -11.06
C ASP A 64 6.91 -0.32 -9.67
N PHE A 65 7.93 -0.26 -8.82
CA PHE A 65 7.82 -0.64 -7.42
C PHE A 65 6.75 0.18 -6.68
N VAL A 66 6.84 1.51 -6.71
CA VAL A 66 5.86 2.39 -6.04
C VAL A 66 4.44 2.14 -6.55
N CYS A 67 4.25 2.04 -7.86
CA CYS A 67 2.95 1.76 -8.46
C CYS A 67 2.39 0.39 -8.03
N SER A 68 3.20 -0.67 -8.11
CA SER A 68 2.76 -2.02 -7.73
C SER A 68 2.45 -2.14 -6.24
N ALA A 69 3.29 -1.55 -5.37
CA ALA A 69 3.07 -1.56 -3.93
C ALA A 69 1.81 -0.77 -3.53
N ARG A 70 1.60 0.43 -4.09
CA ARG A 70 0.37 1.22 -3.85
C ARG A 70 -0.88 0.46 -4.28
N ASN A 71 -0.87 -0.14 -5.47
CA ASN A 71 -2.00 -0.92 -5.97
C ASN A 71 -2.28 -2.15 -5.09
N TYR A 72 -1.24 -2.81 -4.59
CA TYR A 72 -1.39 -3.94 -3.67
C TYR A 72 -2.01 -3.50 -2.33
N ILE A 73 -1.52 -2.41 -1.73
CA ILE A 73 -2.06 -1.88 -0.48
C ILE A 73 -3.54 -1.52 -0.64
N PHE A 74 -3.88 -0.79 -1.70
CA PHE A 74 -5.27 -0.45 -2.01
C PHE A 74 -6.15 -1.70 -2.17
N ALA A 75 -5.65 -2.73 -2.86
CA ALA A 75 -6.37 -3.99 -3.02
C ALA A 75 -6.58 -4.71 -1.66
N GLN A 76 -5.60 -4.68 -0.76
CA GLN A 76 -5.72 -5.24 0.59
C GLN A 76 -6.76 -4.49 1.43
N GLU A 77 -6.80 -3.16 1.37
CA GLU A 77 -7.85 -2.37 2.04
C GLU A 77 -9.25 -2.72 1.53
N LYS A 78 -9.40 -2.88 0.20
CA LYS A 78 -10.69 -3.29 -0.38
C LYS A 78 -11.10 -4.71 -0.02
N GLN A 79 -10.15 -5.63 0.10
CA GLN A 79 -10.42 -7.01 0.48
C GLN A 79 -10.77 -7.16 1.97
N THR A 80 -10.05 -6.44 2.83
CA THR A 80 -10.24 -6.50 4.29
C THR A 80 -11.36 -5.60 4.79
N GLY A 81 -11.73 -4.56 4.02
CA GLY A 81 -12.66 -3.53 4.45
C GLY A 81 -12.07 -2.54 5.46
N VAL A 82 -10.76 -2.65 5.74
CA VAL A 82 -10.05 -1.76 6.68
C VAL A 82 -9.44 -0.61 5.89
N THR A 83 -9.65 0.62 6.36
CA THR A 83 -8.94 1.81 5.87
C THR A 83 -7.70 2.01 6.73
N LEU A 84 -6.54 2.10 6.09
CA LEU A 84 -5.25 2.29 6.74
C LEU A 84 -4.87 3.77 6.76
N GLY A 85 -4.11 4.17 7.77
CA GLY A 85 -3.49 5.51 7.82
C GLY A 85 -2.18 5.55 7.04
N ASP A 86 -1.64 6.75 6.80
CA ASP A 86 -0.36 6.94 6.12
C ASP A 86 0.79 6.14 6.74
N VAL A 87 0.86 6.09 8.08
CA VAL A 87 1.89 5.34 8.80
C VAL A 87 1.80 3.84 8.49
N ASP A 88 0.58 3.28 8.47
CA ASP A 88 0.35 1.88 8.14
C ASP A 88 0.66 1.59 6.67
N HIS A 89 0.31 2.51 5.76
CA HIS A 89 0.68 2.39 4.35
C HIS A 89 2.19 2.38 4.16
N ILE A 90 2.92 3.30 4.82
CA ILE A 90 4.38 3.36 4.76
C ILE A 90 4.98 2.08 5.34
N MET A 91 4.51 1.63 6.50
CA MET A 91 4.98 0.39 7.13
C MET A 91 4.76 -0.81 6.21
N MET A 92 3.58 -0.94 5.62
CA MET A 92 3.26 -2.03 4.72
C MET A 92 4.10 -1.98 3.44
N LEU A 93 4.29 -0.80 2.84
CA LEU A 93 5.18 -0.62 1.70
C LEU A 93 6.63 -0.98 2.05
N SER A 94 7.09 -0.60 3.24
CA SER A 94 8.47 -0.83 3.70
C SER A 94 8.83 -2.32 3.78
N THR A 95 7.84 -3.20 3.96
CA THR A 95 8.05 -4.67 3.98
C THR A 95 8.58 -5.23 2.66
N PHE A 96 8.43 -4.49 1.56
CA PHE A 96 8.93 -4.87 0.24
C PHE A 96 10.30 -4.26 -0.08
N LEU A 97 10.86 -3.45 0.82
CA LEU A 97 12.20 -2.88 0.65
C LEU A 97 13.25 -3.88 1.13
N HIS A 98 14.36 -3.96 0.39
CA HIS A 98 15.47 -4.84 0.73
C HIS A 98 16.82 -4.16 0.47
N GLN A 99 17.90 -4.70 1.03
CA GLN A 99 19.28 -4.21 0.81
C GLN A 99 19.40 -2.68 0.99
N SER A 100 19.87 -1.95 -0.02
CA SER A 100 20.09 -0.50 0.09
C SER A 100 18.80 0.29 0.28
N ALA A 101 17.67 -0.18 -0.24
CA ALA A 101 16.39 0.47 -0.04
C ALA A 101 15.91 0.31 1.42
N ALA A 102 16.12 -0.86 2.02
CA ALA A 102 15.84 -1.08 3.43
C ALA A 102 16.77 -0.24 4.33
N MET A 103 18.07 -0.19 4.02
CA MET A 103 19.02 0.66 4.76
C MET A 103 18.65 2.15 4.69
N TRP A 104 18.20 2.62 3.52
CA TRP A 104 17.70 3.98 3.36
C TRP A 104 16.46 4.23 4.24
N TYR A 105 15.49 3.32 4.24
CA TYR A 105 14.30 3.42 5.09
C TYR A 105 14.67 3.50 6.59
N GLU A 106 15.57 2.64 7.06
CA GLU A 106 16.06 2.68 8.45
C GLU A 106 16.72 4.02 8.80
N GLN A 107 17.42 4.66 7.86
CA GLN A 107 17.98 5.99 8.06
C GLN A 107 16.88 7.06 8.17
N GLU A 108 15.82 6.98 7.38
CA GLU A 108 14.68 7.89 7.49
C GLU A 108 13.92 7.72 8.82
N VAL A 109 13.79 6.49 9.33
CA VAL A 109 13.23 6.22 10.66
C VAL A 109 14.07 6.89 11.74
N LYS A 110 15.40 6.72 11.72
CA LYS A 110 16.30 7.38 12.69
C LYS A 110 16.21 8.91 12.64
N LYS A 111 15.99 9.50 11.46
CA LYS A 111 15.77 10.95 11.33
C LYS A 111 14.45 11.38 11.97
N ALA A 112 13.39 10.59 11.81
CA ALA A 112 12.10 10.84 12.45
C ALA A 112 12.20 10.73 13.98
N GLU A 113 12.81 9.66 14.51
CA GLU A 113 13.03 9.47 15.95
C GLU A 113 13.83 10.63 16.56
N LYS A 114 14.86 11.10 15.86
CA LYS A 114 15.62 12.27 16.29
C LYS A 114 14.74 13.52 16.33
N TRP A 115 13.94 13.75 15.30
CA TRP A 115 13.02 14.89 15.27
C TRP A 115 11.99 14.81 16.41
N GLU A 116 11.44 13.64 16.72
CA GLU A 116 10.53 13.45 17.84
C GLU A 116 11.18 13.83 19.18
N ALA A 117 12.44 13.47 19.38
CA ALA A 117 13.20 13.88 20.56
C ALA A 117 13.45 15.40 20.59
N ASP A 118 13.69 16.03 19.45
CA ASP A 118 13.93 17.47 19.34
C ASP A 118 12.64 18.29 19.59
N VAL A 119 11.47 17.80 19.15
CA VAL A 119 10.16 18.46 19.36
C VAL A 119 9.81 18.60 20.84
N MET A 120 10.27 17.68 21.69
CA MET A 120 10.09 17.80 23.14
C MET A 120 10.76 19.05 23.71
N ASN A 121 11.81 19.57 23.05
CA ASN A 121 12.51 20.78 23.43
C ASN A 121 11.99 22.03 22.69
N ASP A 122 11.50 21.86 21.47
CA ASP A 122 10.88 22.93 20.68
C ASP A 122 9.58 22.44 20.00
N PRO A 123 8.41 22.68 20.64
CA PRO A 123 7.11 22.26 20.11
C PRO A 123 6.70 22.92 18.79
N THR A 124 7.45 23.93 18.32
CA THR A 124 7.15 24.62 17.05
C THR A 124 7.78 23.93 15.83
N LEU A 125 8.66 22.94 16.06
CA LEU A 125 9.30 22.18 15.00
C LEU A 125 8.28 21.36 14.21
N VAL A 126 8.28 21.53 12.89
CA VAL A 126 7.43 20.78 11.96
C VAL A 126 8.25 19.68 11.29
N TYR A 127 7.76 18.43 11.30
CA TYR A 127 8.40 17.35 10.57
C TYR A 127 8.25 17.53 9.07
N THR A 128 9.37 17.52 8.37
CA THR A 128 9.44 17.65 6.89
C THR A 128 10.18 16.49 6.24
N GLY A 129 10.45 15.41 6.99
CA GLY A 129 11.18 14.25 6.50
C GLY A 129 10.33 13.28 5.68
N ALA A 130 10.97 12.23 5.16
CA ALA A 130 10.34 11.26 4.25
C ALA A 130 9.09 10.60 4.82
N LEU A 131 9.04 10.34 6.13
CA LEU A 131 7.97 9.56 6.77
C LEU A 131 6.70 10.37 7.09
N ARG A 132 6.56 11.60 6.58
CA ARG A 132 5.46 12.50 6.95
C ARG A 132 4.09 11.99 6.51
N ASN A 133 4.01 11.44 5.31
CA ASN A 133 2.83 10.81 4.72
C ASN A 133 3.26 9.94 3.53
N LEU A 134 2.33 9.14 3.01
CA LEU A 134 2.66 8.19 1.94
C LEU A 134 3.20 8.87 0.68
N ASP A 135 2.64 10.01 0.28
CA ASP A 135 3.07 10.74 -0.91
C ASP A 135 4.51 11.24 -0.77
N HIS A 136 4.82 11.89 0.34
CA HIS A 136 6.15 12.40 0.62
C HIS A 136 7.18 11.27 0.74
N PHE A 137 6.78 10.13 1.30
CA PHE A 137 7.61 8.95 1.39
C PHE A 137 7.98 8.42 0.00
N THR A 138 6.98 8.22 -0.86
CA THR A 138 7.23 7.71 -2.22
C THR A 138 7.98 8.70 -3.08
N ASP A 139 7.72 10.00 -2.96
CA ASP A 139 8.45 11.03 -3.71
C ASP A 139 9.92 11.06 -3.31
N THR A 140 10.21 10.95 -2.01
CA THR A 140 11.58 10.92 -1.50
C THR A 140 12.30 9.63 -1.93
N LEU A 141 11.60 8.49 -1.92
CA LEU A 141 12.14 7.22 -2.42
C LEU A 141 12.49 7.33 -3.91
N LEU A 142 11.57 7.83 -4.73
CA LEU A 142 11.81 8.00 -6.17
C LEU A 142 12.99 8.93 -6.40
N LYS A 143 13.04 10.08 -5.73
CA LYS A 143 14.17 11.00 -5.82
C LYS A 143 15.50 10.35 -5.44
N GLN A 144 15.51 9.55 -4.37
CA GLN A 144 16.72 8.90 -3.88
C GLN A 144 17.28 7.87 -4.89
N PHE A 145 16.41 7.09 -5.54
CA PHE A 145 16.84 5.96 -6.36
C PHE A 145 16.81 6.24 -7.88
N GLU A 146 16.00 7.17 -8.37
CA GLU A 146 16.07 7.59 -9.78
C GLU A 146 17.33 8.42 -10.06
N ASP A 147 17.75 9.28 -9.14
CA ASP A 147 18.96 10.09 -9.30
C ASP A 147 20.23 9.22 -9.36
N VAL A 148 20.23 8.07 -8.68
CA VAL A 148 21.34 7.11 -8.69
C VAL A 148 21.43 6.38 -10.04
N ASP A 149 20.29 5.99 -10.61
CA ASP A 149 20.23 5.40 -11.96
C ASP A 149 20.76 6.38 -12.99
N ILE A 150 20.24 7.62 -13.03
CA ILE A 150 20.65 8.63 -14.02
C ILE A 150 22.17 8.85 -13.99
N LYS A 151 22.76 8.97 -12.80
CA LYS A 151 24.21 9.19 -12.64
C LYS A 151 25.03 7.98 -13.09
N LYS A 152 24.67 6.76 -12.67
CA LYS A 152 25.40 5.54 -13.07
C LYS A 152 25.26 5.28 -14.57
N THR A 153 24.06 5.45 -15.12
CA THR A 153 23.79 5.32 -16.55
C THR A 153 24.60 6.33 -17.37
N ALA A 154 24.72 7.58 -16.91
CA ALA A 154 25.56 8.58 -17.56
C ALA A 154 27.05 8.19 -17.54
N ILE A 155 27.58 7.74 -16.39
CA ILE A 155 28.97 7.28 -16.27
C ILE A 155 29.25 6.10 -17.19
N HIS A 156 28.33 5.13 -17.25
CA HIS A 156 28.46 3.97 -18.14
C HIS A 156 28.54 4.40 -19.61
N LYS A 157 27.61 5.26 -20.06
CA LYS A 157 27.60 5.79 -21.44
C LYS A 157 28.88 6.54 -21.79
N ILE A 158 29.36 7.41 -20.91
CA ILE A 158 30.64 8.13 -21.11
C ILE A 158 31.80 7.13 -21.25
N SER A 159 31.87 6.13 -20.36
CA SER A 159 32.93 5.12 -20.39
C SER A 159 32.91 4.29 -21.68
N THR A 160 31.73 3.88 -22.16
CA THR A 160 31.60 3.13 -23.42
C THR A 160 32.01 3.96 -24.63
N ILE A 161 31.66 5.26 -24.67
CA ILE A 161 32.10 6.16 -25.75
C ILE A 161 33.62 6.28 -25.76
N LEU A 162 34.24 6.53 -24.60
CA LEU A 162 35.69 6.64 -24.48
C LEU A 162 36.43 5.36 -24.89
N GLN A 163 35.88 4.18 -24.56
CA GLN A 163 36.43 2.90 -24.99
C GLN A 163 36.26 2.67 -26.49
N GLY A 164 35.10 3.03 -27.05
CA GLY A 164 34.82 2.93 -28.49
C GLY A 164 35.71 3.85 -29.34
N THR A 165 35.99 5.07 -28.87
CA THR A 165 36.92 6.00 -29.54
C THR A 165 38.35 5.49 -29.50
N ASN A 166 38.79 4.90 -28.37
CA ASN A 166 40.15 4.34 -28.25
C ASN A 166 40.33 3.02 -29.04
N SER A 167 39.25 2.33 -29.39
CA SER A 167 39.28 1.09 -30.19
C SER A 167 39.33 1.36 -31.70
N ALA A 168 38.97 2.56 -32.15
CA ALA A 168 38.97 2.92 -33.57
C ALA A 168 40.34 3.38 -34.11
N GLU A 169 41.33 3.61 -33.23
CA GLU A 169 42.66 4.11 -33.62
C GLU A 169 43.71 3.02 -33.84
N VAL A 170 43.37 1.73 -33.70
CA VAL A 170 44.31 0.61 -33.90
C VAL A 170 43.97 -0.15 -35.17
N HIS A 171 44.02 0.51 -36.34
CA HIS A 171 44.23 -0.14 -37.64
C HIS A 171 44.92 0.87 -38.58
N VAL A 172 46.25 0.93 -38.50
CA VAL A 172 47.15 1.41 -39.56
C VAL A 172 48.20 0.34 -39.80
#